data_AF-A0A7Y4TIK3-F1
#
_entry.id   AF-A0A7Y4TIK3-F1
#
_cell.length_a   1.000
_cell.length_b   1.000
_cell.length_c   1.000
_cell.angle_alpha   90.00
_cell.angle_beta   90.00
_cell.angle_gamma   90.00
#
_symmetry.space_group_name_H-M   'P 1'
#
loop_
_entity.id
_entity.type
_entity.pdbx_description
1 polymer ?
#
loop_
_entity_poly.entity_id
_entity_poly.type
_entity_poly.pdbx_seq_one_letter_code
_entity_poly.pdbx_strand_id
1 'polypeptide(L)'
;ADGTAGDEAEAPATPESRVVVVGDSDFVANYALGIQGNGDLFMNAVNWLAQQENLIAIRPRDPTDRRVTLTASQTLGVFLLSIVVVPATVFGAGIYAWWRRRQ
;
A
#
# COMPACT_ATOMS: atom_id res chain seq x y z
N ALA A 1 -43.73 -53.66 2.17
CA ALA A 1 -42.38 -53.63 1.57
C ALA A 1 -42.35 -52.39 0.69
N ASP A 2 -41.87 -51.27 1.22
CA ASP A 2 -40.43 -50.91 1.27
C ASP A 2 -40.01 -50.49 -0.16
N GLY A 3 -39.81 -49.22 -0.50
CA GLY A 3 -39.04 -48.21 0.22
C GLY A 3 -37.66 -48.15 -0.42
N THR A 4 -37.46 -47.32 -1.44
CA THR A 4 -36.11 -46.96 -1.95
C THR A 4 -36.16 -45.60 -2.63
N ALA A 5 -36.21 -44.54 -1.82
CA ALA A 5 -35.62 -43.27 -2.22
C ALA A 5 -34.11 -43.52 -2.26
N GLY A 6 -33.50 -43.30 -3.43
CA GLY A 6 -32.06 -43.41 -3.60
C GLY A 6 -31.36 -42.41 -2.68
N ASP A 7 -30.69 -42.95 -1.66
CA ASP A 7 -29.72 -42.24 -0.85
C ASP A 7 -28.47 -42.08 -1.73
N GLU A 8 -28.41 -40.98 -2.49
CA GLU A 8 -27.18 -40.54 -3.13
C GLU A 8 -26.22 -40.14 -2.02
N ALA A 9 -25.47 -41.13 -1.53
CA ALA A 9 -24.44 -40.94 -0.53
C ALA A 9 -23.46 -39.86 -1.00
N GLU A 10 -23.57 -38.68 -0.39
CA GLU A 10 -22.68 -37.57 -0.61
C GLU A 10 -21.24 -38.02 -0.30
N ALA A 11 -20.40 -38.06 -1.33
CA ALA A 11 -19.02 -38.48 -1.21
C ALA A 11 -18.33 -37.63 -0.13
N PRO A 12 -17.46 -38.23 0.72
CA PRO A 12 -16.81 -37.49 1.78
C PRO A 12 -16.02 -36.33 1.19
N ALA A 13 -16.32 -35.10 1.63
CA ALA A 13 -15.64 -33.90 1.19
C ALA A 13 -14.12 -34.06 1.42
N THR A 14 -13.35 -33.94 0.34
CA THR A 14 -11.89 -34.00 0.42
C THR A 14 -11.37 -32.81 1.23
N PRO A 15 -10.48 -33.01 2.22
CA PRO A 15 -9.92 -31.89 2.98
C PRO A 15 -9.15 -30.94 2.04
N GLU A 16 -9.56 -29.66 2.02
CA GLU A 16 -8.89 -28.63 1.24
C GLU A 16 -7.51 -28.30 1.83
N SER A 17 -6.48 -28.33 1.00
CA SER A 17 -5.14 -27.84 1.36
C SER A 17 -4.93 -26.45 0.77
N ARG A 18 -4.42 -25.52 1.59
CA ARG A 18 -4.23 -24.11 1.21
C ARG A 18 -2.76 -23.71 1.36
N VAL A 19 -2.27 -22.93 0.39
CA VAL A 19 -0.89 -22.41 0.37
C VAL A 19 -0.91 -20.97 -0.09
N VAL A 20 -0.13 -20.13 0.60
CA VAL A 20 0.18 -18.75 0.19
C VAL A 20 1.68 -18.66 -0.06
N VAL A 21 2.08 -18.14 -1.21
CA VAL A 21 3.48 -17.91 -1.58
C VAL A 21 3.70 -16.42 -1.79
N VAL A 22 4.72 -15.86 -1.14
CA VAL A 22 5.12 -14.46 -1.29
C VAL A 22 6.58 -14.43 -1.73
N GLY A 23 6.88 -13.65 -2.77
CA GLY A 23 8.22 -13.60 -3.37
C GLY A 23 9.22 -12.69 -2.66
N ASP A 24 8.78 -11.99 -1.61
CA ASP A 24 9.58 -11.04 -0.86
C ASP A 24 9.19 -11.18 0.62
N SER A 25 10.17 -11.39 1.51
CA SER A 25 9.96 -11.48 2.96
C SER A 25 9.87 -10.12 3.63
N ASP A 26 10.44 -9.08 3.03
CA ASP A 26 10.58 -7.78 3.65
C ASP A 26 9.24 -7.07 3.83
N PHE A 27 8.19 -7.48 3.10
CA PHE A 27 6.85 -6.91 3.25
C PHE A 27 6.28 -7.05 4.68
N VAL A 28 6.71 -8.05 5.45
CA VAL A 28 6.27 -8.26 6.85
C VAL A 28 7.34 -7.84 7.87
N ALA A 29 8.42 -7.20 7.43
CA ALA A 29 9.43 -6.65 8.34
C ALA A 29 8.84 -5.50 9.19
N ASN A 30 9.37 -5.28 10.39
CA ASN A 30 8.89 -4.24 11.31
C ASN A 30 8.79 -2.83 10.68
N TYR A 31 9.71 -2.50 9.76
CA TYR A 31 9.70 -1.22 9.05
C TYR A 31 8.64 -1.17 7.94
N ALA A 32 8.20 -2.32 7.44
CA ALA A 32 7.31 -2.47 6.30
C ALA A 32 5.85 -2.74 6.70
N LEU A 33 5.56 -3.14 7.95
CA LEU A 33 4.20 -3.40 8.43
C LEU A 33 3.27 -2.19 8.26
N GLY A 34 3.80 -0.98 8.47
CA GLY A 34 3.06 0.29 8.28
C GLY A 34 3.06 0.80 6.83
N ILE A 35 3.76 0.14 5.92
CA ILE A 35 3.70 0.45 4.48
C ILE A 35 2.40 -0.13 3.95
N GLN A 36 1.71 0.72 3.19
CA GLN A 36 0.29 0.60 2.85
C GLN A 36 -0.16 -0.84 2.54
N GLY A 37 -0.94 -1.42 3.46
CA GLY A 37 -1.62 -2.71 3.28
C GLY A 37 -0.81 -3.96 3.60
N ASN A 38 0.48 -3.86 3.94
CA ASN A 38 1.32 -5.03 4.22
C ASN A 38 0.86 -5.82 5.45
N GLY A 39 0.63 -5.13 6.57
CA GLY A 39 0.09 -5.77 7.78
C GLY A 39 -1.30 -6.39 7.54
N ASP A 40 -2.13 -5.74 6.73
CA ASP A 40 -3.45 -6.24 6.39
C ASP A 40 -3.40 -7.49 5.52
N LEU A 41 -2.56 -7.48 4.49
CA LEU A 41 -2.34 -8.61 3.60
C LEU A 41 -1.86 -9.83 4.38
N PHE A 42 -0.87 -9.65 5.25
CA PHE A 42 -0.33 -10.75 6.08
C PHE A 42 -1.41 -11.35 6.99
N MET A 43 -2.15 -10.51 7.74
CA MET A 43 -3.19 -10.99 8.65
C MET A 43 -4.33 -11.70 7.90
N ASN A 44 -4.72 -11.20 6.73
CA ASN A 44 -5.75 -11.84 5.91
C ASN A 44 -5.28 -13.19 5.34
N ALA A 45 -4.02 -13.28 4.91
CA ALA A 45 -3.43 -14.53 4.44
C ALA A 45 -3.41 -15.61 5.55
N VAL A 46 -3.02 -15.23 6.77
CA VAL A 46 -3.04 -16.13 7.94
C VAL A 46 -4.46 -16.58 8.26
N ASN A 47 -5.44 -15.66 8.29
CA ASN A 47 -6.84 -16.01 8.55
C ASN A 47 -7.40 -16.97 7.48
N TRP A 48 -7.05 -16.79 6.21
CA TRP A 48 -7.47 -17.67 5.12
C TRP A 48 -6.85 -19.07 5.23
N LEU A 49 -5.57 -19.15 5.60
CA LEU A 49 -4.88 -20.42 5.85
C LEU A 49 -5.44 -21.14 7.09
N ALA A 50 -5.89 -20.40 8.10
CA ALA A 50 -6.51 -20.95 9.30
C ALA A 50 -7.99 -21.36 9.11
N GLN A 51 -8.52 -21.28 7.89
CA GLN A 51 -9.93 -21.56 7.58
C GLN A 51 -10.91 -20.63 8.34
N GLN A 52 -10.42 -19.48 8.81
CA GLN A 52 -11.17 -18.46 9.52
C GLN A 52 -11.64 -17.37 8.56
N GLU A 53 -12.32 -17.76 7.49
CA GLU A 53 -12.75 -16.86 6.41
C GLU A 53 -13.74 -15.79 6.88
N ASN A 54 -14.50 -16.07 7.94
CA ASN A 54 -15.38 -15.08 8.58
C ASN A 54 -14.58 -13.91 9.19
N LEU A 55 -13.29 -14.10 9.49
CA LEU A 55 -12.37 -13.04 9.95
C LEU A 55 -11.68 -12.28 8.81
N ILE A 56 -11.96 -12.63 7.54
CA ILE A 56 -11.51 -11.87 6.37
C ILE A 56 -12.49 -10.71 6.16
N ALA A 57 -12.33 -9.66 6.94
CA ALA A 57 -13.10 -8.42 6.78
C ALA A 57 -12.33 -7.42 5.92
N ILE A 58 -13.02 -6.77 4.98
CA ILE A 58 -12.53 -5.52 4.38
C ILE A 58 -12.54 -4.50 5.52
N ARG A 59 -11.40 -4.33 6.19
CA ARG A 59 -11.27 -3.28 7.21
C ARG A 59 -11.62 -1.93 6.55
N PRO A 60 -12.42 -1.07 7.21
CA PRO A 60 -12.67 0.28 6.72
C PRO A 60 -11.33 0.90 6.34
N ARG A 61 -11.25 1.46 5.13
CA ARG A 61 -10.03 2.05 4.63
C ARG A 61 -9.67 3.20 5.56
N ASP A 62 -8.67 2.98 6.42
CA ASP A 62 -8.14 4.04 7.28
C ASP A 62 -7.80 5.25 6.40
N PRO A 63 -8.00 6.47 6.91
CA PRO A 63 -7.76 7.68 6.14
C PRO A 63 -6.39 7.57 5.48
N THR A 64 -6.38 7.61 4.15
CA THR A 64 -5.18 7.36 3.34
C THR A 64 -4.02 8.15 3.93
N ASP A 65 -3.04 7.44 4.48
CA ASP A 65 -1.84 8.06 5.01
C ASP A 65 -1.07 8.65 3.83
N ARG A 66 -1.26 9.96 3.60
CA ARG A 66 -0.56 10.73 2.56
C ARG A 66 0.84 11.14 3.03
N ARG A 67 1.51 10.28 3.81
CA ARG A 67 2.90 10.51 4.21
C ARG A 67 3.80 10.32 3.01
N VAL A 68 4.40 11.42 2.58
CA VAL A 68 5.48 11.41 1.61
C VAL A 68 6.76 11.06 2.37
N THR A 69 7.31 9.87 2.12
CA THR A 69 8.60 9.44 2.68
C THR A 69 9.73 9.99 1.81
N LEU A 70 10.35 11.08 2.24
CA LEU A 70 11.50 11.68 1.56
C LEU A 70 12.78 11.33 2.31
N THR A 71 13.84 10.99 1.56
CA THR A 71 15.19 10.94 2.12
C THR A 71 15.64 12.35 2.53
N ALA A 72 16.64 12.45 3.42
CA ALA A 72 17.16 13.75 3.85
C ALA A 72 17.63 14.63 2.66
N SER A 73 18.22 13.99 1.63
CA SER A 73 18.65 14.68 0.41
C SER A 73 17.47 15.17 -0.44
N GLN A 74 16.40 14.38 -0.56
CA GLN A 74 15.17 14.78 -1.26
C GLN A 74 14.49 15.96 -0.57
N THR A 75 14.39 15.94 0.76
CA THR A 75 13.83 17.04 1.54
C THR A 75 14.61 18.34 1.34
N LEU A 76 15.94 18.27 1.40
CA LEU A 76 16.79 19.44 1.16
C LEU A 76 16.65 19.95 -0.29
N GLY A 77 16.59 19.05 -1.27
CA GLY A 77 16.39 19.41 -2.67
C GLY A 77 15.07 20.15 -2.89
N VAL A 78 13.96 19.64 -2.32
CA VAL A 78 12.64 20.30 -2.40
C VAL A 78 12.67 21.67 -1.72
N PHE A 79 13.29 21.77 -0.54
CA PHE A 79 13.44 23.05 0.16
C PHE A 79 14.20 24.09 -0.68
N LEU A 80 15.37 23.73 -1.20
CA LEU A 80 16.19 24.63 -2.02
C LEU A 80 15.46 25.03 -3.31
N LEU A 81 14.82 24.08 -3.98
CA LEU A 81 14.09 24.34 -5.21
C LEU A 81 12.94 25.34 -4.97
N SER A 82 12.10 25.06 -3.98
CA SER A 82 10.86 25.81 -3.74
C SER A 82 11.08 27.17 -3.09
N ILE A 83 12.03 27.28 -2.15
CA ILE A 83 12.25 28.50 -1.36
C ILE A 83 13.36 29.37 -1.93
N VAL A 84 14.38 28.78 -2.59
CA VAL A 84 15.53 29.54 -3.11
C VAL A 84 15.45 29.70 -4.62
N VAL A 85 15.43 28.59 -5.37
CA VAL A 85 15.57 28.62 -6.84
C VAL A 85 14.38 29.29 -7.52
N VAL A 86 13.15 28.91 -7.16
CA VAL A 86 11.94 29.49 -7.77
C VAL A 86 11.85 31.00 -7.51
N PRO A 87 11.95 31.51 -6.26
CA PRO A 87 11.94 32.95 -6.05
C PRO A 87 13.11 33.67 -6.72
N ALA A 88 14.33 33.11 -6.68
CA ALA A 88 15.50 33.72 -7.29
C ALA A 88 15.35 33.89 -8.81
N THR A 89 14.75 32.91 -9.51
CA THR A 89 14.50 33.03 -10.95
C THR A 89 13.47 34.12 -11.26
N VAL A 90 12.41 34.24 -10.45
CA VAL A 90 11.41 35.32 -10.59
C VAL A 90 12.05 36.69 -10.37
N PHE A 91 12.82 36.89 -9.30
CA PHE A 91 13.53 38.14 -9.04
C PHE A 91 14.56 38.45 -10.12
N GLY A 92 15.34 37.45 -10.53
CA GLY A 92 16.33 37.58 -11.59
C GLY A 92 15.71 38.03 -12.91
N ALA A 93 14.57 37.44 -13.30
CA ALA A 93 13.83 37.85 -14.48
C ALA A 93 13.31 39.29 -14.36
N GLY A 94 12.80 39.68 -13.19
CA GLY A 94 12.35 41.05 -12.92
C GLY A 94 13.48 42.08 -13.01
N ILE A 95 14.62 41.83 -12.37
CA ILE A 95 15.81 42.68 -12.42
C ILE A 95 16.32 42.80 -13.86
N TYR A 96 16.42 41.68 -14.56
CA TYR A 96 16.84 41.64 -15.96
C TYR A 96 15.93 42.49 -16.86
N ALA A 97 14.60 42.34 -16.72
CA ALA A 97 13.63 43.12 -17.48
C ALA A 97 13.71 44.61 -17.16
N TRP A 98 13.90 44.99 -15.89
CA TRP A 98 14.10 46.38 -15.49
C TRP A 98 15.37 46.98 -16.10
N TRP A 99 16.47 46.23 -16.08
CA TRP A 99 17.74 46.71 -16.61
C TRP A 99 17.68 46.93 -18.12
N ARG A 100 17.03 46.01 -18.85
CA ARG A 100 16.80 46.13 -20.29
C ARG A 100 15.91 47.30 -20.68
N ARG A 101 15.03 47.78 -19.79
CA ARG A 101 14.20 48.98 -20.03
C ARG A 101 14.94 50.29 -19.73
N ARG A 102 16.01 50.22 -18.96
CA ARG A 102 16.77 51.39 -18.50
C ARG A 102 18.02 51.67 -19.34
N GLN A 103 18.55 50.64 -20.00
CA GLN A 103 19.46 50.77 -21.15
C GLN A 103 18.66 51.15 -22.39
#